data_AF-A0A2X3ULV3-F1
#
_entry.id   AF-A0A2X3ULV3-F1
#
_cell.length_a   1.000
_cell.length_b   1.000
_cell.length_c   1.000
_cell.angle_alpha   90.00
_cell.angle_beta   90.00
_cell.angle_gamma   90.00
#
_symmetry.space_group_name_H-M   'P 1'
#
loop_
_entity.id
_entity.type
_entity.pdbx_description
1 polymer ?
#
loop_
_entity_poly.entity_id
_entity_poly.type
_entity_poly.pdbx_seq_one_letter_code
_entity_poly.pdbx_strand_id
1 'polypeptide(L)' 'MDTKSKQMRELHRRLPITDGGILVDEFGQYKDRAVMLGLELTEFKGKLAYKIVNSKETDELN' A
#
# COMPACT_ATOMS: atom_id res chain seq x y z
N MET A 1 6.06 9.76 17.03
CA MET A 1 4.99 9.43 16.05
C MET A 1 5.64 9.34 14.69
N ASP A 2 5.81 8.13 14.18
CA ASP A 2 6.59 7.82 12.99
C ASP A 2 5.91 8.38 11.72
N THR A 3 6.65 9.19 10.95
CA THR A 3 6.14 9.86 9.73
C THR A 3 5.51 8.87 8.74
N LYS A 4 6.08 7.67 8.61
CA LYS A 4 5.54 6.58 7.77
C LYS A 4 4.14 6.15 8.20
N SER A 5 3.89 5.98 9.50
CA SER A 5 2.59 5.56 10.02
C SER A 5 1.50 6.61 9.76
N LYS A 6 1.86 7.91 9.78
CA LYS A 6 0.93 8.99 9.43
C LYS A 6 0.58 8.96 7.94
N GLN A 7 1.58 8.81 7.07
CA GLN A 7 1.38 8.72 5.62
C GLN A 7 0.56 7.48 5.21
N MET A 8 0.78 6.34 5.86
CA MET A 8 -0.01 5.12 5.62
C MET A 8 -1.48 5.32 5.98
N ARG A 9 -1.76 5.92 7.15
CA ARG A 9 -3.14 6.28 7.55
C ARG A 9 -3.79 7.26 6.57
N GLU A 10 -3.03 8.20 6.03
CA GLU A 10 -3.54 9.11 5.00
C GLU A 10 -3.92 8.37 3.71
N LEU A 11 -3.09 7.43 3.24
CA LEU A 11 -3.46 6.60 2.08
C LEU A 11 -4.71 5.79 2.34
N HIS A 12 -4.82 5.16 3.51
CA HIS A 12 -6.01 4.40 3.89
C HIS A 12 -7.30 5.23 3.91
N ARG A 13 -7.19 6.54 4.16
CA ARG A 13 -8.36 7.45 4.09
C ARG A 13 -8.70 7.89 2.68
N ARG A 14 -7.73 7.91 1.77
CA ARG A 14 -7.89 8.47 0.42
C ARG A 14 -8.15 7.40 -0.64
N LEU A 15 -7.59 6.21 -0.46
CA LEU A 15 -7.71 5.11 -1.39
C LEU A 15 -8.61 4.03 -0.80
N PRO A 16 -9.55 3.49 -1.59
CA PRO A 16 -10.32 2.34 -1.16
C PRO A 16 -9.39 1.13 -0.93
N ILE A 17 -9.61 0.44 0.19
CA ILE A 17 -8.91 -0.79 0.56
C ILE A 17 -9.85 -1.97 0.32
N THR A 18 -9.34 -3.01 -0.32
CA THR A 18 -10.05 -4.27 -0.51
C THR A 18 -9.64 -5.32 0.54
N ASP A 19 -10.38 -6.42 0.61
CA ASP A 19 -10.26 -7.50 1.62
C ASP A 19 -8.86 -8.18 1.69
N GLY A 20 -7.94 -7.84 0.78
CA GLY A 20 -6.56 -8.33 0.78
C GLY A 20 -5.50 -7.29 1.17
N GLY A 21 -5.88 -6.15 1.74
CA GLY A 21 -4.93 -5.06 2.03
C GLY A 21 -4.35 -4.43 0.76
N ILE A 22 -5.18 -4.32 -0.28
CA ILE A 22 -4.82 -3.68 -1.54
C ILE A 22 -5.47 -2.30 -1.60
N LEU A 23 -4.65 -1.26 -1.75
CA LEU A 23 -5.04 0.12 -1.97
C LEU A 23 -5.20 0.37 -3.47
N VAL A 24 -6.40 0.67 -3.95
CA VAL A 24 -6.63 0.89 -5.39
C VAL A 24 -6.46 2.38 -5.71
N ASP A 25 -5.54 2.71 -6.62
CA ASP A 25 -5.27 4.07 -7.09
C ASP A 25 -5.54 4.16 -8.59
N GLU A 26 -6.80 4.40 -8.93
CA GLU A 26 -7.28 4.44 -10.33
C GLU A 26 -6.52 5.44 -11.22
N PHE A 27 -5.94 6.48 -10.62
CA PHE A 27 -5.29 7.58 -11.32
C PHE A 27 -3.77 7.62 -11.14
N GLY A 28 -3.21 6.72 -10.31
CA GLY A 28 -1.78 6.69 -10.00
C GLY A 28 -1.24 7.94 -9.29
N GLN A 29 -2.09 8.72 -8.63
CA GLN A 29 -1.70 9.96 -7.94
C GLN A 29 -0.82 9.72 -6.71
N TYR A 30 -0.80 8.49 -6.20
CA TYR A 30 -0.12 8.12 -4.96
C TYR A 30 1.06 7.17 -5.19
N LYS A 31 1.46 6.97 -6.45
CA LYS A 31 2.55 6.05 -6.83
C LYS A 31 3.84 6.33 -6.06
N ASP A 32 4.33 7.58 -6.04
CA ASP A 32 5.56 7.94 -5.33
C ASP A 32 5.43 7.71 -3.82
N ARG A 33 4.26 7.97 -3.24
CA ARG A 33 4.00 7.71 -1.81
C ARG A 33 3.96 6.22 -1.51
N ALA A 34 3.34 5.43 -2.37
CA ALA A 34 3.28 3.98 -2.22
C ALA A 34 4.69 3.37 -2.24
N VAL A 35 5.54 3.82 -3.18
CA VAL A 35 6.95 3.42 -3.25
C VAL A 35 7.73 3.83 -2.01
N MET A 36 7.58 5.08 -1.54
CA MET A 36 8.22 5.56 -0.30
C MET A 36 7.81 4.77 0.96
N LEU A 37 6.59 4.24 0.97
CA LEU A 37 6.07 3.43 2.06
C LEU A 37 6.41 1.94 1.93
N GLY A 38 7.07 1.55 0.84
CA GLY A 38 7.46 0.16 0.58
C GLY A 38 6.29 -0.73 0.17
N LEU A 39 5.23 -0.15 -0.41
CA LEU A 39 4.10 -0.92 -0.92
C LEU A 39 4.49 -1.55 -2.26
N GLU A 40 3.99 -2.76 -2.49
CA GLU A 40 4.20 -3.46 -3.75
C GLU A 40 3.21 -2.94 -4.80
N LEU A 41 3.75 -2.52 -5.95
CA LEU A 41 2.94 -2.14 -7.12
C LEU A 41 2.23 -3.38 -7.67
N THR A 42 0.91 -3.32 -7.77
CA THR A 42 0.08 -4.40 -8.28
C THR A 42 -1.06 -3.86 -9.14
N GLU A 43 -1.83 -4.76 -9.75
CA GLU A 43 -3.01 -4.42 -10.51
C GLU A 43 -4.24 -5.05 -9.86
N PHE A 44 -5.30 -4.26 -9.68
CA PHE A 44 -6.58 -4.76 -9.19
C PHE A 44 -7.69 -4.41 -10.18
N LYS A 45 -8.26 -5.43 -10.83
CA LYS A 45 -9.33 -5.29 -11.84
C LYS A 45 -8.97 -4.33 -12.99
N GLY A 46 -7.74 -4.40 -13.50
CA GLY A 46 -7.27 -3.52 -14.59
C GLY A 46 -6.92 -2.09 -14.14
N LYS A 47 -6.88 -1.83 -12.83
CA LYS A 47 -6.50 -0.53 -12.26
C LYS A 47 -5.21 -0.65 -11.47
N LEU A 48 -4.44 0.43 -11.44
CA LEU A 48 -3.24 0.49 -10.62
C LEU A 48 -3.62 0.37 -9.14
N ALA A 49 -2.86 -0.44 -8.42
CA ALA A 49 -3.08 -0.68 -7.02
C ALA A 49 -1.77 -0.93 -6.28
N TYR A 50 -1.83 -0.91 -4.96
CA TYR A 50 -0.68 -1.11 -4.08
C TYR A 50 -1.03 -2.14 -3.01
N LYS A 51 -0.25 -3.21 -2.95
CA LYS A 51 -0.39 -4.23 -1.92
C LYS A 51 0.43 -3.85 -0.70
N ILE A 52 -0.22 -3.88 0.46
CA ILE A 52 0.43 -3.67 1.75
C ILE A 52 1.21 -4.94 2.09
N VAL A 53 2.49 -4.97 1.74
CA VAL A 53 3.41 -6.01 2.20
C VAL A 53 3.82 -5.68 3.61
N ASN A 54 3.22 -6.36 4.58
CA ASN A 54 3.66 -6.24 5.96
C ASN A 54 5.02 -6.95 6.04
N SER A 55 6.11 -6.20 6.19
CA SER A 55 7.48 -6.75 6.32
C SER A 55 7.70 -7.60 7.58
N LYS A 56 6.63 -8.07 8.22
CA LYS A 56 6.63 -9.06 9.30
C LYS A 56 6.50 -10.50 8.79
N GLU A 57 6.40 -10.74 7.49
CA GLU A 57 6.53 -12.09 6.90
C GLU A 57 8.00 -12.35 6.50
N THR A 58 8.92 -12.08 7.43
CA THR A 58 10.33 -12.50 7.38
C THR A 58 10.82 -12.79 8.80
N ASP A 59 9.92 -13.28 9.63
CA ASP A 59 10.20 -14.05 10.84
C ASP A 59 9.53 -15.40 10.54
N GLU A 60 10.19 -16.53 10.75
CA GLU A 60 9.71 -17.92 10.50
C GLU A 60 10.17 -18.70 9.25
N LEU A 61 11.19 -18.28 8.48
CA LEU A 61 11.90 -19.21 7.55
C LEU A 61 13.43 -19.01 7.48
N ASN A 62 14.11 -19.07 8.63
CA ASN A 62 15.33 -19.88 8.88
C ASN A 62 15.92 -19.60 10.26
#